data_AF-A0A9E3DEM3-F1
#
_entry.id   AF-A0A9E3DEM3-F1
#
_cell.length_a   1.000
_cell.length_b   1.000
_cell.length_c   1.000
_cell.angle_alpha   90.00
_cell.angle_beta   90.00
_cell.angle_gamma   90.00
#
_symmetry.space_group_name_H-M   'P 1'
#
loop_
_entity.id
_entity.type
_entity.pdbx_description
1 polymer ?
#
loop_
_entity_poly.entity_id
_entity_poly.type
_entity_poly.pdbx_seq_one_letter_code
_entity_poly.pdbx_strand_id
1 'polypeptide(L)'
;ESFTTDGLEFLNDNGSPLEGNVCLGVWAINGRQVRVNHPSWNYDANGNLIGTVSIRSLITVDQSGNTFKGTLNVVVYDLNGHTTDSYSGQLTGQRISAQ
;
A
#
# COMPACT_ATOMS: atom_id res chain seq x y z
N GLU A 1 -0.46 6.70 -4.39
CA GLU A 1 -0.95 6.89 -3.01
C GLU A 1 -1.07 8.37 -2.72
N SER A 2 -2.10 8.76 -1.99
CA SER A 2 -2.34 10.10 -1.48
C SER A 2 -2.37 10.05 0.04
N PHE A 3 -1.74 11.03 0.69
CA PHE A 3 -1.53 11.05 2.13
C PHE A 3 -2.07 12.35 2.72
N THR A 4 -2.97 12.26 3.70
CA THR A 4 -3.52 13.41 4.38
C THR A 4 -2.79 13.67 5.70
N THR A 5 -2.78 14.92 6.17
CA THR A 5 -2.04 15.31 7.38
C THR A 5 -2.57 14.69 8.68
N ASP A 6 -3.82 14.24 8.69
CA ASP A 6 -4.45 13.52 9.81
C ASP A 6 -4.15 12.00 9.79
N GLY A 7 -3.31 11.54 8.86
CA GLY A 7 -2.80 10.17 8.84
C GLY A 7 -3.61 9.20 8.00
N LEU A 8 -4.54 9.66 7.15
CA LEU A 8 -5.22 8.79 6.19
C LEU A 8 -4.38 8.61 4.92
N GLU A 9 -4.44 7.39 4.39
CA GLU A 9 -3.85 7.03 3.10
C GLU A 9 -4.96 6.57 2.15
N PHE A 10 -4.80 6.90 0.86
CA PHE A 10 -5.66 6.44 -0.20
C PHE A 10 -4.87 6.06 -1.44
N LEU A 11 -5.17 4.88 -1.99
CA LEU A 11 -4.68 4.45 -3.30
C LEU A 11 -5.86 4.07 -4.19
N ASN A 12 -5.88 4.63 -5.40
CA ASN A 12 -6.65 4.12 -6.52
C ASN A 12 -5.66 3.75 -7.63
N ASP A 13 -5.53 2.45 -7.85
CA ASP A 13 -4.60 1.80 -8.76
C ASP A 13 -5.27 1.53 -10.13
N ASN A 14 -4.47 1.46 -11.19
CA ASN A 14 -4.89 1.04 -12.52
C ASN A 14 -4.90 -0.48 -12.74
N GLY A 15 -4.55 -1.27 -11.72
CA GLY A 15 -4.62 -2.73 -11.66
C GLY A 15 -6.05 -3.29 -11.68
N SER A 16 -6.13 -4.62 -11.76
CA SER A 16 -7.42 -5.32 -11.82
C SER A 16 -8.19 -5.16 -10.51
N PRO A 17 -9.49 -4.83 -10.53
CA PRO A 17 -10.31 -4.86 -9.32
C PRO A 17 -10.32 -6.22 -8.62
N LEU A 18 -10.04 -7.31 -9.35
CA LEU A 18 -9.91 -8.66 -8.77
C LEU A 18 -8.75 -8.77 -7.77
N GLU A 19 -7.71 -7.96 -7.98
CA GLU A 19 -6.49 -7.90 -7.17
C GLU A 19 -6.54 -6.78 -6.11
N GLY A 20 -7.69 -6.10 -6.01
CA GLY A 20 -7.90 -5.03 -5.04
C GLY A 20 -7.16 -3.75 -5.40
N ASN A 21 -7.75 -2.96 -6.30
CA ASN A 21 -7.17 -1.73 -6.82
C ASN A 21 -7.55 -0.45 -6.04
N VAL A 22 -8.41 -0.55 -5.02
CA VAL A 22 -8.78 0.58 -4.15
C VAL A 22 -8.41 0.26 -2.71
N CYS A 23 -7.53 1.08 -2.13
CA CYS A 23 -7.05 0.92 -0.77
C CYS A 23 -7.38 2.16 0.07
N LEU A 24 -7.72 1.91 1.34
CA LEU A 24 -8.02 2.96 2.33
C LEU A 24 -7.26 2.65 3.61
N GLY A 25 -6.15 3.35 3.80
CA GLY A 25 -5.18 3.04 4.84
C GLY A 25 -4.92 4.15 5.84
N VAL A 26 -3.87 3.91 6.61
CA VAL A 26 -3.28 4.89 7.51
C VAL A 26 -1.79 4.98 7.27
N TRP A 27 -1.24 6.15 7.54
CA TRP A 27 0.19 6.38 7.49
C TRP A 27 0.66 7.22 8.67
N ALA A 28 1.94 7.08 8.98
CA ALA A 28 2.63 7.90 9.96
C ALA A 28 4.08 8.13 9.55
N ILE A 29 4.63 9.26 9.99
CA ILE A 29 6.04 9.60 9.78
C ILE A 29 6.77 9.75 11.11
N ASN A 30 7.98 9.20 11.18
CA ASN A 30 8.92 9.38 12.27
C ASN A 30 10.29 9.74 11.69
N GLY A 31 10.68 11.01 11.80
CA GLY A 31 11.87 11.54 11.15
C GLY A 31 11.78 11.38 9.63
N ARG A 32 12.62 10.52 9.06
CA ARG A 32 12.63 10.20 7.61
C ARG A 32 11.94 8.88 7.27
N GLN A 33 11.41 8.18 8.25
CA GLN A 33 10.72 6.92 8.05
C GLN A 33 9.22 7.15 7.93
N VAL A 34 8.63 6.70 6.83
CA VAL A 34 7.20 6.66 6.59
C VAL A 34 6.74 5.21 6.71
N ARG A 35 5.70 4.98 7.52
CA ARG A 35 5.04 3.68 7.65
C ARG A 35 3.65 3.81 7.07
N VAL A 36 3.27 2.87 6.22
CA VAL A 36 1.93 2.80 5.62
C VAL A 36 1.36 1.42 5.94
N ASN A 37 0.10 1.40 6.36
CA ASN A 37 -0.70 0.19 6.45
C ASN A 37 -2.00 0.47 5.71
N HIS A 38 -2.17 -0.11 4.53
CA HIS A 38 -3.35 0.12 3.73
C HIS A 38 -3.96 -1.21 3.27
N PRO A 39 -5.13 -1.58 3.80
CA PRO A 39 -5.83 -2.76 3.35
C PRO A 39 -6.47 -2.55 1.98
N SER A 40 -6.69 -3.66 1.29
CA SER A 40 -7.49 -3.75 0.07
C SER A 40 -8.46 -4.93 0.15
N TRP A 41 -9.36 -5.03 -0.82
CA TRP A 41 -10.36 -6.10 -0.94
C TRP A 41 -10.24 -6.77 -2.31
N ASN A 42 -10.22 -8.10 -2.31
CA ASN A 42 -10.18 -8.89 -3.55
C ASN A 42 -11.59 -9.36 -3.90
N TYR A 43 -11.86 -9.37 -5.21
CA TYR A 43 -13.15 -9.76 -5.76
C TYR A 43 -12.96 -10.86 -6.80
N ASP A 44 -13.97 -11.72 -6.97
CA ASP A 44 -14.03 -12.64 -8.12
C ASP A 44 -14.54 -11.93 -9.39
N ALA A 45 -14.54 -12.63 -10.52
CA ALA A 45 -14.98 -12.10 -11.81
C ALA A 45 -16.47 -11.66 -11.84
N ASN A 46 -17.26 -12.10 -10.86
CA ASN A 46 -18.66 -11.71 -10.71
C ASN A 46 -18.83 -10.53 -9.74
N GLY A 47 -17.74 -10.00 -9.16
CA GLY A 47 -17.75 -8.92 -8.19
C GLY A 47 -18.06 -9.37 -6.76
N ASN A 48 -17.99 -10.68 -6.46
CA ASN A 48 -18.15 -11.15 -5.09
C ASN A 48 -16.86 -10.92 -4.31
N LEU A 49 -16.96 -10.41 -3.08
CA LEU A 49 -15.83 -10.32 -2.18
C LEU A 49 -15.30 -11.72 -1.86
N ILE A 50 -14.01 -11.96 -2.06
CA ILE A 50 -13.35 -13.26 -1.80
C ILE A 50 -12.26 -13.20 -0.74
N GLY A 51 -11.87 -12.00 -0.32
CA GLY A 51 -10.80 -11.85 0.64
C GLY A 51 -10.38 -10.41 0.89
N THR A 52 -9.40 -10.27 1.76
CA THR A 52 -8.76 -8.99 2.08
C THR A 52 -7.26 -9.08 1.84
N VAL A 53 -6.63 -7.94 1.59
CA VAL A 53 -5.19 -7.83 1.41
C VAL A 53 -4.66 -6.89 2.48
N SER A 54 -3.67 -7.32 3.25
CA SER A 54 -2.93 -6.48 4.19
C SER A 54 -1.62 -6.06 3.53
N ILE A 55 -1.51 -4.77 3.18
CA ILE A 55 -0.33 -4.21 2.56
C ILE A 55 0.36 -3.26 3.54
N ARG A 56 1.65 -3.51 3.79
CA ARG A 56 2.45 -2.74 4.75
C ARG A 56 3.75 -2.29 4.11
N SER A 57 4.00 -0.98 4.17
CA SER A 57 5.19 -0.37 3.61
C SER A 57 6.01 0.34 4.68
N LEU A 58 7.33 0.20 4.60
CA LEU A 58 8.29 0.99 5.36
C LEU A 58 9.21 1.70 4.39
N ILE A 59 9.09 3.02 4.31
CA ILE A 59 9.81 3.87 3.38
C ILE A 59 10.77 4.75 4.18
N THR A 60 11.99 4.92 3.69
CA THR A 60 12.96 5.88 4.19
C THR A 60 13.25 6.89 3.10
N VAL A 61 12.93 8.15 3.38
CA VAL A 61 13.26 9.29 2.52
C VAL A 61 14.72 9.67 2.76
N ASP A 62 15.45 10.02 1.71
CA ASP A 62 16.82 10.49 1.84
C ASP A 62 16.90 11.87 2.51
N GLN A 63 18.12 12.33 2.79
CA GLN A 63 18.30 13.65 3.42
C GLN A 63 17.87 14.82 2.53
N SER A 64 17.94 14.64 1.21
CA SER A 64 17.55 15.68 0.26
C SER A 64 16.02 15.79 0.09
N GLY A 65 15.28 14.79 0.54
CA GLY A 65 13.84 14.69 0.29
C GLY A 65 13.51 14.29 -1.16
N ASN A 66 14.49 13.96 -2.00
CA ASN A 66 14.29 13.75 -3.43
C ASN A 66 14.29 12.29 -3.84
N THR A 67 14.74 11.38 -2.98
CA THR A 67 14.68 9.94 -3.24
C THR A 67 14.17 9.19 -2.02
N PHE A 68 13.62 8.00 -2.25
CA PHE A 68 13.28 7.09 -1.17
C PHE A 68 13.65 5.65 -1.52
N LYS A 69 13.83 4.85 -0.48
CA LYS A 69 13.93 3.39 -0.54
C LYS A 69 13.06 2.77 0.54
N GLY A 70 12.55 1.58 0.33
CA GLY A 70 11.70 0.94 1.31
C GLY A 70 11.41 -0.52 1.01
N THR A 71 10.56 -1.10 1.84
CA THR A 71 10.04 -2.46 1.66
C THR A 71 8.53 -2.44 1.63
N LEU A 72 7.98 -3.42 0.93
CA LEU A 72 6.55 -3.72 0.83
C LEU A 72 6.34 -5.16 1.32
N ASN A 73 5.34 -5.37 2.16
CA ASN A 73 4.89 -6.71 2.55
C ASN A 73 3.39 -6.81 2.30
N VAL A 74 2.99 -7.82 1.56
CA VAL A 74 1.60 -8.10 1.18
C VAL A 74 1.24 -9.47 1.71
N VAL A 75 0.08 -9.56 2.37
CA VAL A 75 -0.51 -10.84 2.78
C VAL A 75 -1.96 -10.84 2.35
N VAL A 76 -2.37 -11.89 1.64
CA VAL A 76 -3.75 -12.08 1.18
C VAL A 76 -4.43 -13.07 2.10
N TYR A 77 -5.64 -12.73 2.52
CA TYR A 77 -6.49 -13.55 3.38
C TYR A 77 -7.79 -13.89 2.66
N ASP A 78 -8.25 -15.13 2.77
CA ASP A 78 -9.62 -15.50 2.42
C ASP A 78 -10.64 -14.90 3.43
N LEU A 79 -11.93 -15.13 3.18
CA LEU A 79 -13.01 -14.65 4.06
C LEU A 79 -13.00 -15.26 5.46
N ASN A 80 -12.29 -16.37 5.68
CA ASN A 80 -12.14 -17.01 6.98
C ASN A 80 -10.87 -16.54 7.72
N GLY A 81 -10.10 -15.61 7.13
CA GLY A 81 -8.85 -15.12 7.67
C GLY A 81 -7.65 -16.05 7.45
N HIS A 82 -7.77 -17.05 6.58
CA HIS A 82 -6.65 -17.91 6.21
C HIS A 82 -5.78 -17.24 5.16
N THR A 83 -4.46 -17.28 5.34
CA THR A 83 -3.53 -16.78 4.32
C THR A 83 -3.60 -17.64 3.07
N THR A 84 -3.85 -17.00 1.92
CA THR A 84 -3.89 -17.66 0.61
C THR A 84 -2.68 -17.31 -0.26
N ASP A 85 -2.06 -16.15 -0.02
CA ASP A 85 -0.86 -15.72 -0.72
C ASP A 85 -0.06 -14.70 0.12
N SER A 86 1.21 -14.51 -0.23
CA SER A 86 2.07 -13.49 0.37
C SER A 86 3.18 -13.06 -0.59
N TYR A 87 3.49 -11.77 -0.57
CA TYR A 87 4.54 -11.17 -1.39
C TYR A 87 5.37 -10.18 -0.58
N SER A 88 6.65 -10.06 -0.91
CA SER A 88 7.53 -9.03 -0.36
C SER A 88 8.35 -8.38 -1.46
N GLY A 89 8.43 -7.06 -1.41
CA GLY A 89 9.06 -6.25 -2.45
C GLY A 89 9.96 -5.15 -1.90
N GLN A 90 10.79 -4.60 -2.77
CA GLN A 90 11.59 -3.40 -2.51
C GLN A 90 10.96 -2.22 -3.23
N LEU A 91 10.90 -1.08 -2.55
CA LEU A 91 10.40 0.18 -3.07
C LEU A 91 11.56 1.12 -3.33
N THR A 92 11.55 1.79 -4.47
CA THR A 92 12.46 2.91 -4.76
C THR A 92 11.70 3.98 -5.52
N GLY A 93 12.05 5.24 -5.32
CA GLY A 93 11.44 6.31 -6.10
C GLY A 93 12.21 7.62 -6.02
N GLN A 94 11.87 8.50 -6.95
CA GLN A 94 12.41 9.83 -7.10
C GLN A 94 11.27 10.85 -7.09
N ARG A 95 11.47 11.98 -6.42
CA ARG A 95 10.53 13.09 -6.39
C ARG A 95 10.34 13.64 -7.81
N ILE A 96 9.08 13.76 -8.22
CA ILE A 96 8.69 14.54 -9.38
C ILE A 96 8.38 15.95 -8.89
N SER A 97 9.05 16.95 -9.46
CA SER A 97 8.84 18.37 -9.12
C SER A 97 7.90 19.03 -10.13
N ALA A 98 7.01 19.89 -9.65
CA ALA A 98 6.33 20.86 -10.50
C ALA A 98 7.32 21.95 -10.92
N GLN A 99 7.20 22.45 -12.16
CA GLN A 99 7.93 23.62 -12.64
C GLN A 99 7.28 24.91 -12.16
#